data_AF-A0A971K2J4-F1
#
_entry.id   AF-A0A971K2J4-F1
#
_cell.length_a   1.000
_cell.length_b   1.000
_cell.length_c   1.000
_cell.angle_alpha   90.00
_cell.angle_beta   90.00
_cell.angle_gamma   90.00
#
_symmetry.space_group_name_H-M   'P 1'
#
loop_
_entity.id
_entity.type
_entity.pdbx_description
1 polymer ?
#
loop_
_entity_poly.entity_id
_entity_poly.type
_entity_poly.pdbx_seq_one_letter_code
_entity_poly.pdbx_strand_id
1 'polypeptide(L)'
;MGKFLVLSLILFCLVLSVSACRGETQEEESVEKEEEETKVVQPAETPLTSSRDTEPSININQAGYHTLDVKTAIFRDSSLDTSFDVINTKTGESVFNGNITGAVKTVSARETVAYGDFSDVTEPGTYKIKAANSGESYEFVIADDVYDGLFADAIKMFYLQRCGSKLEEKYAGDFAHGPCHTQKAVIYGTTETLDVSGGWHDAGDYGRYVVPGAKAAADLMLAYEDNSALFNDSLGIPESGNGIPDILDEVRYELEWMLKMQDKSGGVYHKVTTLNFSGMVMPE
;
A
#
# COMPACT_ATOMS: atom_id res chain seq x y z
N MET A 1 -24.35 4.74 -35.49
CA MET A 1 -23.41 5.87 -35.70
C MET A 1 -23.09 6.42 -34.32
N GLY A 2 -21.87 6.45 -33.79
CA GLY A 2 -20.56 6.12 -34.34
C GLY A 2 -19.73 5.31 -33.35
N LYS A 3 -18.96 4.39 -33.92
CA LYS A 3 -17.82 3.69 -33.31
C LYS A 3 -16.56 4.55 -33.51
N PHE A 4 -15.56 4.30 -32.65
CA PHE A 4 -14.11 4.48 -32.82
C PHE A 4 -13.39 5.62 -32.07
N LEU A 5 -12.26 5.16 -31.46
CA LEU A 5 -10.98 5.82 -31.20
C LEU A 5 -10.87 6.61 -29.86
N VAL A 6 -9.86 6.48 -28.99
CA VAL A 6 -8.47 5.96 -29.11
C VAL A 6 -7.98 5.45 -27.75
N LEU A 7 -7.31 4.29 -27.81
CA LEU A 7 -6.37 3.70 -26.87
C LEU A 7 -5.00 4.41 -26.95
N SER A 8 -4.52 5.12 -25.93
CA SER A 8 -3.07 5.40 -25.74
C SER A 8 -2.79 6.10 -24.39
N LEU A 9 -2.30 5.38 -23.38
CA LEU A 9 -1.56 5.99 -22.27
C LEU A 9 -0.55 4.97 -21.70
N ILE A 10 0.45 4.65 -22.51
CA ILE A 10 1.71 4.08 -22.07
C ILE A 10 2.79 4.94 -22.73
N LEU A 11 3.81 5.31 -21.94
CA LEU A 11 5.07 5.94 -22.34
C LEU A 11 5.12 7.48 -22.32
N PHE A 12 5.34 8.07 -21.14
CA PHE A 12 6.09 9.33 -21.04
C PHE A 12 6.75 9.50 -19.67
N CYS A 13 7.95 8.93 -19.51
CA CYS A 13 8.99 9.46 -18.62
C CYS A 13 10.35 9.07 -19.21
N LEU A 14 10.72 9.83 -20.25
CA LEU A 14 12.03 9.81 -20.87
C LEU A 14 12.99 10.61 -19.98
N VAL A 15 14.12 9.99 -19.65
CA VAL A 15 15.50 10.52 -19.77
C VAL A 15 15.67 12.03 -19.56
N LEU A 16 16.47 12.42 -18.55
CA LEU A 16 17.50 13.46 -18.65
C LEU A 16 18.24 13.62 -17.31
N SER A 17 19.49 13.14 -17.26
CA SER A 17 20.61 13.89 -16.64
C SER A 17 21.94 13.20 -16.99
N VAL A 18 22.43 13.45 -18.20
CA VAL A 18 23.88 13.43 -18.46
C VAL A 18 24.23 14.86 -18.86
N SER A 19 24.94 15.56 -17.99
CA SER A 19 25.63 16.78 -18.37
C SER A 19 27.01 16.77 -17.74
N ALA A 20 27.99 16.87 -18.62
CA ALA A 20 29.41 16.77 -18.35
C ALA A 20 29.93 18.05 -17.69
N CYS A 21 30.83 17.90 -16.71
CA CYS A 21 31.83 18.91 -16.40
C CYS A 21 33.21 18.31 -16.68
N ARG A 22 33.95 18.99 -17.56
CA ARG A 22 35.32 18.71 -17.97
C ARG A 22 36.21 19.68 -17.19
N GLY A 23 37.24 19.19 -16.51
CA GLY A 23 38.20 20.01 -15.76
C GLY A 23 39.45 19.22 -15.41
N GLU A 24 40.48 19.45 -16.21
CA GLU A 24 41.95 19.40 -16.00
C GLU A 24 42.61 18.36 -15.06
N THR A 25 43.66 17.76 -15.62
CA THR A 25 44.65 16.86 -15.03
C THR A 25 45.48 17.52 -13.92
N GLN A 26 45.58 16.87 -12.76
CA GLN A 26 46.69 17.03 -11.82
C GLN A 26 47.11 15.66 -11.24
N GLU A 27 48.38 15.60 -10.87
CA GLU A 27 49.28 14.45 -10.72
C GLU A 27 48.86 13.39 -9.69
N GLU A 28 49.20 12.13 -10.00
CA GLU A 28 49.12 10.98 -9.09
C GLU A 28 50.15 11.13 -7.95
N GLU A 29 49.66 11.25 -6.72
CA GLU A 29 50.45 11.02 -5.51
C GLU A 29 49.92 9.75 -4.83
N SER A 30 50.73 8.70 -4.83
CA SER A 30 50.41 7.40 -4.24
C SER A 30 50.43 7.48 -2.72
N VAL A 31 49.26 7.42 -2.09
CA VAL A 31 49.13 7.19 -0.64
C VAL A 31 48.67 5.74 -0.45
N GLU A 32 49.56 4.91 0.11
CA GLU A 32 49.23 3.59 0.64
C GLU A 32 48.14 3.76 1.71
N LYS A 33 46.96 3.18 1.47
CA LYS A 33 45.94 2.97 2.50
C LYS A 33 45.97 1.51 2.90
N GLU A 34 46.31 1.27 4.16
CA GLU A 34 46.12 -0.01 4.83
C GLU A 34 44.63 -0.39 4.76
N GLU A 35 44.34 -1.56 4.19
CA GLU A 35 43.02 -2.18 4.24
C GLU A 35 42.79 -2.73 5.65
N GLU A 36 42.05 -2.01 6.48
CA GLU A 36 41.50 -2.57 7.71
C GLU A 36 40.28 -3.43 7.34
N GLU A 37 40.47 -4.75 7.43
CA GLU A 37 39.48 -5.77 7.11
C GLU A 37 38.33 -5.73 8.14
N THR A 38 37.31 -4.91 7.89
CA THR A 38 36.08 -4.91 8.71
C THR A 38 35.34 -6.24 8.51
N LYS A 39 35.45 -7.11 9.51
CA LYS A 39 34.73 -8.38 9.61
C LYS A 39 33.22 -8.12 9.73
N VAL A 40 32.49 -8.30 8.63
CA VAL A 40 31.02 -8.31 8.64
C VAL A 40 30.57 -9.53 9.43
N VAL A 41 30.07 -9.33 10.65
CA VAL A 41 29.38 -10.38 11.41
C VAL A 41 28.01 -10.57 10.78
N GLN A 42 27.85 -11.61 9.98
CA GLN A 42 26.54 -12.02 9.49
C GLN A 42 25.70 -12.56 10.66
N PRO A 43 24.43 -12.17 10.81
CA PRO A 43 23.55 -12.75 11.80
C PRO A 43 23.41 -14.25 11.54
N ALA A 44 23.34 -15.06 12.59
CA ALA A 44 23.14 -16.49 12.47
C ALA A 44 21.85 -16.80 11.70
N GLU A 45 21.99 -17.44 10.54
CA GLU A 45 20.87 -18.03 9.79
C GLU A 45 20.26 -19.14 10.64
N THR A 46 19.22 -18.81 11.40
CA THR A 46 18.38 -19.83 12.01
C THR A 46 17.57 -20.44 10.86
N PRO A 47 17.68 -21.74 10.55
CA PRO A 47 16.90 -22.32 9.47
C PRO A 47 15.43 -22.26 9.86
N LEU A 48 14.68 -21.35 9.24
CA LEU A 48 13.23 -21.35 9.28
C LEU A 48 12.76 -22.61 8.57
N THR A 49 12.63 -23.70 9.32
CA THR A 49 11.95 -24.91 8.88
C THR A 49 10.44 -24.64 8.89
N SER A 50 9.96 -23.80 7.96
CA SER A 50 8.54 -23.76 7.66
C SER A 50 8.24 -24.97 6.77
N SER A 51 7.58 -25.99 7.30
CA SER A 51 6.70 -26.81 6.45
C SER A 51 5.63 -25.85 5.95
N ARG A 52 5.85 -25.21 4.79
CA ARG A 52 4.81 -24.40 4.19
C ARG A 52 3.71 -25.36 3.80
N ASP A 53 2.53 -25.19 4.38
CA ASP A 53 1.34 -25.71 3.76
C ASP A 53 1.38 -25.28 2.29
N THR A 54 1.09 -26.21 1.39
CA THR A 54 1.09 -25.92 -0.04
C THR A 54 0.05 -24.84 -0.30
N GLU A 55 0.51 -23.65 -0.67
CA GLU A 55 -0.34 -22.53 -1.06
C GLU A 55 -1.35 -22.99 -2.12
N PRO A 56 -2.64 -22.61 -2.03
CA PRO A 56 -3.63 -22.96 -3.04
C PRO A 56 -3.20 -22.56 -4.46
N SER A 57 -3.44 -23.44 -5.43
CA SER A 57 -3.22 -23.14 -6.85
C SER A 57 -4.32 -22.26 -7.46
N ILE A 58 -5.34 -21.91 -6.67
CA ILE A 58 -6.50 -21.12 -7.09
C ILE A 58 -6.49 -19.78 -6.35
N ASN A 59 -6.22 -18.71 -7.09
CA ASN A 59 -6.20 -17.35 -6.58
C ASN A 59 -7.56 -16.68 -6.78
N ILE A 60 -8.03 -16.00 -5.74
CA ILE A 60 -9.28 -15.24 -5.68
C ILE A 60 -9.03 -13.91 -4.97
N ASN A 61 -10.01 -12.99 -5.01
CA ASN A 61 -10.00 -11.85 -4.11
C ASN A 61 -10.37 -12.33 -2.70
N GLN A 62 -9.39 -12.36 -1.78
CA GLN A 62 -9.60 -12.85 -0.42
C GLN A 62 -10.48 -11.92 0.44
N ALA A 63 -10.62 -10.64 0.07
CA ALA A 63 -11.63 -9.77 0.68
C ALA A 63 -13.04 -10.23 0.29
N GLY A 64 -13.22 -10.62 -0.97
CA GLY A 64 -14.47 -11.11 -1.53
C GLY A 64 -14.89 -10.34 -2.78
N TYR A 65 -16.20 -10.38 -3.08
CA TYR A 65 -16.79 -9.81 -4.28
C TYR A 65 -18.14 -9.16 -3.99
N HIS A 66 -18.40 -8.01 -4.61
CA HIS A 66 -19.74 -7.42 -4.59
C HIS A 66 -20.72 -8.34 -5.34
N THR A 67 -21.99 -8.40 -4.92
CA THR A 67 -22.98 -9.35 -5.46
C THR A 67 -23.13 -9.26 -6.98
N LEU A 68 -23.04 -8.05 -7.54
CA LEU A 68 -23.23 -7.77 -8.97
C LEU A 68 -21.94 -7.52 -9.76
N ASP A 69 -20.78 -7.60 -9.11
CA ASP A 69 -19.50 -7.39 -9.80
C ASP A 69 -19.09 -8.59 -10.65
N VAL A 70 -18.14 -8.35 -11.55
CA VAL A 70 -17.40 -9.42 -12.22
C VAL A 70 -16.55 -10.17 -11.21
N LYS A 71 -16.65 -11.50 -11.22
CA LYS A 71 -15.96 -12.38 -10.26
C LYS A 71 -15.10 -13.38 -11.01
N THR A 72 -13.81 -13.36 -10.73
CA THR A 72 -12.81 -14.16 -11.44
C THR A 72 -11.96 -14.95 -10.46
N ALA A 73 -11.79 -16.23 -10.74
CA ALA A 73 -10.80 -17.12 -10.14
C ALA A 73 -9.65 -17.33 -11.13
N ILE A 74 -8.41 -17.33 -10.63
CA ILE A 74 -7.21 -17.54 -11.43
C ILE A 74 -6.59 -18.88 -11.02
N PHE A 75 -6.49 -19.80 -11.97
CA PHE A 75 -5.95 -21.14 -11.78
C PHE A 75 -4.50 -21.17 -12.27
N ARG A 76 -3.55 -21.45 -11.36
CA ARG A 76 -2.14 -21.64 -11.67
C ARG A 76 -1.92 -23.05 -12.18
N ASP A 77 -1.18 -23.19 -13.28
CA ASP A 77 -0.92 -24.46 -13.96
C ASP A 77 -2.20 -25.24 -14.33
N SER A 78 -3.19 -24.51 -14.84
CA SER A 78 -4.54 -25.00 -15.14
C SER A 78 -4.63 -26.05 -16.25
N SER A 79 -3.51 -26.52 -16.82
CA SER A 79 -3.52 -27.49 -17.92
C SER A 79 -4.18 -28.82 -17.54
N LEU A 80 -4.39 -29.05 -16.25
CA LEU A 80 -4.97 -30.25 -15.68
C LEU A 80 -6.49 -30.18 -15.49
N ASP A 81 -7.06 -28.98 -15.32
CA ASP A 81 -8.51 -28.80 -15.06
C ASP A 81 -9.18 -28.03 -16.20
N THR A 82 -10.39 -28.45 -16.57
CA THR A 82 -11.22 -27.76 -17.57
C THR A 82 -12.44 -27.09 -16.97
N SER A 83 -12.77 -27.38 -15.71
CA SER A 83 -13.94 -26.87 -15.01
C SER A 83 -13.66 -26.70 -13.52
N PHE A 84 -14.50 -25.93 -12.86
CA PHE A 84 -14.47 -25.68 -11.43
C PHE A 84 -15.88 -25.56 -10.86
N ASP A 85 -16.00 -25.75 -9.56
CA ASP A 85 -17.22 -25.53 -8.79
C ASP A 85 -17.06 -24.35 -7.83
N VAL A 86 -18.14 -23.60 -7.61
CA VAL A 86 -18.28 -22.67 -6.48
C VAL A 86 -19.07 -23.38 -5.39
N ILE A 87 -18.43 -23.60 -4.25
CA ILE A 87 -19.00 -24.34 -3.13
C ILE A 87 -19.46 -23.34 -2.07
N ASN A 88 -20.74 -23.39 -1.68
CA ASN A 88 -21.24 -22.67 -0.52
C ASN A 88 -20.71 -23.35 0.75
N THR A 89 -19.94 -22.64 1.58
CA THR A 89 -19.24 -23.27 2.72
C THR A 89 -20.17 -23.68 3.84
N LYS A 90 -21.36 -23.07 3.93
CA LYS A 90 -22.39 -23.40 4.93
C LYS A 90 -23.15 -24.68 4.59
N THR A 91 -23.49 -24.89 3.31
CA THR A 91 -24.25 -26.09 2.88
C THR A 91 -23.35 -27.22 2.39
N GLY A 92 -22.14 -26.89 1.93
CA GLY A 92 -21.23 -27.82 1.26
C GLY A 92 -21.63 -28.14 -0.19
N GLU A 93 -22.65 -27.47 -0.73
CA GLU A 93 -23.18 -27.73 -2.07
C GLU A 93 -22.45 -26.90 -3.13
N SER A 94 -22.27 -27.49 -4.32
CA SER A 94 -21.89 -26.73 -5.52
C SER A 94 -23.08 -25.92 -5.99
N VAL A 95 -22.95 -24.59 -5.95
CA VAL A 95 -23.99 -23.65 -6.40
C VAL A 95 -23.77 -23.19 -7.84
N PHE A 96 -22.59 -23.47 -8.40
CA PHE A 96 -22.22 -23.12 -9.76
C PHE A 96 -21.11 -24.02 -10.26
N ASN A 97 -21.21 -24.43 -11.52
CA ASN A 97 -20.15 -25.14 -12.24
C ASN A 97 -19.74 -24.30 -13.46
N GLY A 98 -18.46 -23.94 -13.53
CA GLY A 98 -17.91 -23.07 -14.57
C GLY A 98 -16.79 -23.73 -15.36
N ASN A 99 -16.49 -23.17 -16.54
CA ASN A 99 -15.37 -23.60 -17.37
C ASN A 99 -14.11 -22.79 -17.03
N ILE A 100 -12.95 -23.46 -17.06
CA ILE A 100 -11.65 -22.81 -16.97
C ILE A 100 -11.17 -22.53 -18.39
N THR A 101 -10.92 -21.26 -18.71
CA THR A 101 -10.62 -20.81 -20.08
C THR A 101 -9.50 -19.79 -20.13
N GLY A 102 -9.03 -19.45 -21.33
CA GLY A 102 -8.11 -18.32 -21.53
C GLY A 102 -6.68 -18.55 -21.00
N ALA A 103 -6.18 -19.79 -21.08
CA ALA A 103 -4.82 -20.11 -20.63
C ALA A 103 -3.77 -19.20 -21.28
N VAL A 104 -2.98 -18.53 -20.44
CA VAL A 104 -1.97 -17.56 -20.86
C VAL A 104 -0.69 -17.73 -20.04
N LYS A 105 0.45 -17.65 -20.73
CA LYS A 105 1.76 -17.65 -20.08
C LYS A 105 2.08 -16.26 -19.54
N THR A 106 2.24 -16.16 -18.23
CA THR A 106 2.67 -14.95 -17.53
C THR A 106 4.20 -14.93 -17.46
N VAL A 107 4.83 -14.00 -18.19
CA VAL A 107 6.30 -13.95 -18.29
C VAL A 107 6.95 -13.55 -16.96
N SER A 108 6.34 -12.62 -16.23
CA SER A 108 6.83 -12.14 -14.93
C SER A 108 6.85 -13.24 -13.87
N ALA A 109 5.78 -14.02 -13.77
CA ALA A 109 5.68 -15.13 -12.82
C ALA A 109 6.28 -16.45 -13.34
N ARG A 110 6.59 -16.54 -14.63
CA ARG A 110 7.06 -17.77 -15.32
C ARG A 110 6.08 -18.94 -15.22
N GLU A 111 4.78 -18.64 -15.12
CA GLU A 111 3.71 -19.61 -14.94
C GLU A 111 2.65 -19.48 -16.05
N THR A 112 1.91 -20.56 -16.29
CA THR A 112 0.68 -20.50 -17.10
C THR A 112 -0.50 -20.37 -16.15
N VAL A 113 -1.38 -19.41 -16.41
CA VAL A 113 -2.63 -19.22 -15.66
C VAL A 113 -3.83 -19.30 -16.58
N ALA A 114 -4.98 -19.70 -16.06
CA ALA A 114 -6.27 -19.60 -16.73
C ALA A 114 -7.33 -19.03 -15.79
N TYR A 115 -8.50 -18.71 -16.34
CA TYR A 115 -9.53 -17.94 -15.68
C TYR A 115 -10.84 -18.71 -15.60
N GLY A 116 -11.50 -18.61 -14.46
CA GLY A 116 -12.88 -19.02 -14.25
C GLY A 116 -13.73 -17.81 -13.89
N ASP A 117 -14.75 -17.52 -14.69
CA ASP A 117 -15.76 -16.49 -14.39
C ASP A 117 -16.93 -17.14 -13.65
N PHE A 118 -17.27 -16.59 -12.50
CA PHE A 118 -18.41 -17.01 -11.69
C PHE A 118 -19.31 -15.84 -11.30
N SER A 119 -19.36 -14.81 -12.15
CA SER A 119 -20.13 -13.58 -11.92
C SER A 119 -21.62 -13.84 -11.71
N ASP A 120 -22.15 -14.92 -12.28
CA ASP A 120 -23.54 -15.36 -12.12
C ASP A 120 -23.89 -15.79 -10.67
N VAL A 121 -22.89 -16.06 -9.82
CA VAL A 121 -23.11 -16.29 -8.39
C VAL A 121 -23.27 -14.94 -7.69
N THR A 122 -24.53 -14.61 -7.38
CA THR A 122 -24.92 -13.30 -6.82
C THR A 122 -25.50 -13.40 -5.41
N GLU A 123 -25.84 -14.60 -4.95
CA GLU A 123 -26.41 -14.80 -3.61
C GLU A 123 -25.37 -14.51 -2.52
N PRO A 124 -25.66 -13.61 -1.56
CA PRO A 124 -24.73 -13.32 -0.48
C PRO A 124 -24.38 -14.55 0.35
N GLY A 125 -23.11 -14.70 0.71
CA GLY A 125 -22.63 -15.84 1.50
C GLY A 125 -21.13 -16.01 1.49
N THR A 126 -20.67 -17.09 2.12
CA THR A 126 -19.27 -17.51 2.13
C THR A 126 -19.09 -18.70 1.20
N TYR A 127 -18.07 -18.61 0.35
CA TYR A 127 -17.84 -19.56 -0.73
C TYR A 127 -16.36 -19.94 -0.82
N LYS A 128 -16.08 -21.02 -1.55
CA LYS A 128 -14.74 -21.36 -2.03
C LYS A 128 -14.83 -21.94 -3.44
N ILE A 129 -13.75 -21.81 -4.19
CA ILE A 129 -13.60 -22.47 -5.50
C ILE A 129 -13.00 -23.85 -5.29
N LYS A 130 -13.49 -24.84 -6.04
CA LYS A 130 -12.95 -26.19 -6.06
C LYS A 130 -12.73 -26.68 -7.49
N ALA A 131 -11.57 -27.26 -7.76
CA ALA A 131 -11.27 -27.96 -9.01
C ALA A 131 -10.55 -29.28 -8.71
N ALA A 132 -10.65 -30.24 -9.63
CA ALA A 132 -10.26 -31.62 -9.36
C ALA A 132 -8.76 -31.78 -9.06
N ASN A 133 -7.91 -31.10 -9.85
CA ASN A 133 -6.46 -31.20 -9.71
C ASN A 133 -5.86 -29.98 -8.98
N SER A 134 -6.46 -28.80 -9.15
CA SER A 134 -5.99 -27.55 -8.52
C SER A 134 -6.37 -27.43 -7.04
N GLY A 135 -7.24 -28.30 -6.53
CA GLY A 135 -7.65 -28.30 -5.12
C GLY A 135 -8.73 -27.26 -4.81
N GLU A 136 -8.62 -26.63 -3.64
CA GLU A 136 -9.58 -25.64 -3.14
C GLU A 136 -8.89 -24.28 -2.94
N SER A 137 -9.61 -23.19 -3.22
CA SER A 137 -9.17 -21.84 -2.83
C SER A 137 -9.34 -21.61 -1.33
N TYR A 138 -8.81 -20.48 -0.83
CA TYR A 138 -9.31 -19.90 0.41
C TYR A 138 -10.81 -19.57 0.32
N GLU A 139 -11.44 -19.46 1.48
CA GLU A 139 -12.81 -18.97 1.56
C GLU A 139 -12.87 -17.47 1.23
N PHE A 140 -13.97 -17.02 0.63
CA PHE A 140 -14.23 -15.63 0.31
C PHE A 140 -15.72 -15.31 0.49
N VAL A 141 -16.03 -14.03 0.67
CA VAL A 141 -17.40 -13.54 0.86
C VAL A 141 -17.94 -12.97 -0.45
N ILE A 142 -19.24 -13.17 -0.69
CA ILE A 142 -20.02 -12.37 -1.65
C ILE A 142 -21.03 -11.56 -0.83
N ALA A 143 -20.97 -10.24 -0.91
CA ALA A 143 -21.85 -9.33 -0.17
C ALA A 143 -21.79 -7.90 -0.77
N ASP A 144 -22.81 -7.08 -0.54
CA ASP A 144 -22.86 -5.70 -1.06
C ASP A 144 -21.90 -4.74 -0.33
N ASP A 145 -21.49 -5.08 0.89
CA ASP A 145 -20.65 -4.28 1.80
C ASP A 145 -19.22 -4.84 1.93
N VAL A 146 -18.81 -5.73 1.02
CA VAL A 146 -17.56 -6.52 1.14
C VAL A 146 -16.29 -5.66 1.22
N TYR A 147 -16.33 -4.42 0.70
CA TYR A 147 -15.19 -3.51 0.68
C TYR A 147 -15.28 -2.41 1.74
N ASP A 148 -16.39 -2.27 2.46
CA ASP A 148 -16.63 -1.15 3.37
C ASP A 148 -15.59 -1.10 4.50
N GLY A 149 -15.29 -2.26 5.10
CA GLY A 149 -14.26 -2.38 6.13
C GLY A 149 -12.85 -2.08 5.59
N LEU A 150 -12.49 -2.65 4.43
CA LEU A 150 -11.20 -2.41 3.79
C LEU A 150 -11.00 -0.94 3.44
N PHE A 151 -12.06 -0.29 2.96
CA PHE A 151 -12.05 1.12 2.64
C PHE A 151 -11.86 1.98 3.90
N ALA A 152 -12.60 1.69 4.97
CA ALA A 152 -12.45 2.39 6.25
C ALA A 152 -11.03 2.21 6.81
N ASP A 153 -10.48 1.00 6.78
CA ASP A 153 -9.12 0.70 7.25
C ASP A 153 -8.05 1.41 6.41
N ALA A 154 -8.22 1.48 5.09
CA ALA A 154 -7.28 2.16 4.20
C ALA A 154 -7.18 3.66 4.50
N ILE A 155 -8.29 4.32 4.84
CA ILE A 155 -8.26 5.73 5.25
C ILE A 155 -7.77 5.87 6.70
N LYS A 156 -8.19 4.98 7.59
CA LYS A 156 -7.74 4.98 8.99
C LYS A 156 -6.24 4.79 9.14
N MET A 157 -5.57 4.15 8.17
CA MET A 157 -4.12 4.04 8.16
C MET A 157 -3.42 5.41 8.22
N PHE A 158 -3.98 6.47 7.64
CA PHE A 158 -3.41 7.83 7.74
C PHE A 158 -3.42 8.36 9.18
N TYR A 159 -4.51 8.09 9.93
CA TYR A 159 -4.55 8.36 11.38
C TYR A 159 -3.44 7.60 12.11
N LEU A 160 -3.27 6.32 11.79
CA LEU A 160 -2.27 5.45 12.42
C LEU A 160 -0.81 5.84 12.09
N GLN A 161 -0.61 6.62 11.03
CA GLN A 161 0.70 7.18 10.68
C GLN A 161 0.91 8.60 11.20
N ARG A 162 -0.03 9.21 11.95
CA ARG A 162 0.14 10.59 12.44
C ARG A 162 1.38 10.71 13.34
N CYS A 163 2.28 11.60 12.94
CA CYS A 163 3.45 12.00 13.70
C CYS A 163 3.15 13.26 14.53
N GLY A 164 3.86 13.48 15.64
CA GLY A 164 3.72 14.69 16.45
C GLY A 164 2.56 14.70 17.44
N SER A 165 1.67 13.71 17.39
CA SER A 165 0.53 13.55 18.30
C SER A 165 0.57 12.21 19.01
N LYS A 166 -0.22 12.11 20.08
CA LYS A 166 -0.49 10.83 20.74
C LYS A 166 -1.56 10.10 19.95
N LEU A 167 -1.33 8.82 19.66
CA LEU A 167 -2.40 7.93 19.20
C LEU A 167 -3.08 7.31 20.42
N GLU A 168 -4.34 7.67 20.67
CA GLU A 168 -5.07 7.13 21.82
C GLU A 168 -5.53 5.69 21.54
N GLU A 169 -5.35 4.81 22.52
CA GLU A 169 -5.77 3.39 22.46
C GLU A 169 -7.23 3.21 22.01
N LYS A 170 -8.12 4.12 22.40
CA LYS A 170 -9.54 4.08 21.99
C LYS A 170 -9.77 4.22 20.48
N TYR A 171 -8.82 4.79 19.74
CA TYR A 171 -8.88 4.98 18.28
C TYR A 171 -7.91 4.06 17.54
N ALA A 172 -6.70 3.88 18.09
CA ALA A 172 -5.60 3.17 17.44
C ALA A 172 -5.42 1.71 17.88
N GLY A 173 -6.07 1.28 18.97
CA GLY A 173 -5.89 -0.08 19.51
C GLY A 173 -4.42 -0.40 19.76
N ASP A 174 -3.96 -1.53 19.21
CA ASP A 174 -2.58 -2.01 19.34
C ASP A 174 -1.53 -1.09 18.70
N PHE A 175 -1.95 -0.16 17.83
CA PHE A 175 -1.07 0.84 17.20
C PHE A 175 -0.89 2.11 18.05
N ALA A 176 -1.48 2.16 19.24
CA ALA A 176 -1.35 3.32 20.11
C ALA A 176 0.09 3.59 20.56
N HIS A 177 0.48 4.85 20.55
CA HIS A 177 1.78 5.32 21.03
C HIS A 177 1.68 6.73 21.59
N GLY A 178 2.65 7.13 22.42
CA GLY A 178 2.76 8.47 22.98
C GLY A 178 3.08 9.53 21.91
N PRO A 179 3.10 10.83 22.26
CA PRO A 179 3.54 11.87 21.35
C PRO A 179 4.96 11.61 20.86
N CYS A 180 5.14 11.58 19.53
CA CYS A 180 6.42 11.29 18.91
C CYS A 180 7.01 12.50 18.18
N HIS A 181 8.34 12.55 18.04
CA HIS A 181 9.04 13.58 17.25
C HIS A 181 8.63 15.04 17.55
N THR A 182 8.39 15.36 18.83
CA THR A 182 7.88 16.68 19.27
C THR A 182 8.96 17.76 19.38
N GLN A 183 10.22 17.41 19.10
CA GLN A 183 11.34 18.36 19.12
C GLN A 183 11.39 19.15 17.81
N LYS A 184 11.94 20.37 17.88
CA LYS A 184 12.20 21.17 16.67
C LYS A 184 13.25 20.49 15.80
N ALA A 185 13.06 20.53 14.48
CA ALA A 185 14.04 20.06 13.51
C ALA A 185 15.10 21.14 13.25
N VAL A 186 16.32 20.70 12.91
CA VAL A 186 17.40 21.60 12.46
C VAL A 186 17.34 21.70 10.94
N ILE A 187 17.39 22.91 10.39
CA ILE A 187 17.49 23.12 8.95
C ILE A 187 18.87 22.64 8.48
N TYR A 188 18.88 21.72 7.51
CA TYR A 188 20.10 21.09 7.02
C TYR A 188 21.17 22.11 6.60
N GLY A 189 22.40 21.92 7.09
CA GLY A 189 23.51 22.83 6.83
C GLY A 189 23.52 24.12 7.66
N THR A 190 22.62 24.26 8.65
CA THR A 190 22.53 25.44 9.52
C THR A 190 22.42 25.04 11.01
N THR A 191 22.32 26.03 11.89
CA THR A 191 21.94 25.83 13.31
C THR A 191 20.52 26.32 13.61
N GLU A 192 19.81 26.81 12.60
CA GLU A 192 18.43 27.28 12.76
C GLU A 192 17.49 26.10 12.98
N THR A 193 16.48 26.31 13.81
CA THR A 193 15.49 25.28 14.16
C THR A 193 14.08 25.71 13.81
N LEU A 194 13.27 24.76 13.36
CA LEU A 194 11.88 24.95 12.98
C LEU A 194 10.99 23.92 13.67
N ASP A 195 9.81 24.35 14.12
CA ASP A 195 8.78 23.41 14.54
C ASP A 195 8.07 22.89 13.29
N VAL A 196 8.30 21.61 13.01
CA VAL A 196 7.68 20.85 11.91
C VAL A 196 6.99 19.60 12.47
N SER A 197 6.43 19.68 13.68
CA SER A 197 5.56 18.65 14.25
C SER A 197 4.31 18.41 13.39
N GLY A 198 3.73 17.21 13.45
CA GLY A 198 2.56 16.83 12.63
C GLY A 198 2.93 16.01 11.40
N GLY A 199 1.94 15.82 10.52
CA GLY A 199 2.05 15.06 9.27
C GLY A 199 2.13 13.56 9.48
N TRP A 200 2.27 12.80 8.40
CA TRP A 200 2.29 11.34 8.46
C TRP A 200 3.70 10.76 8.33
N HIS A 201 4.05 9.77 9.16
CA HIS A 201 5.17 8.88 8.88
C HIS A 201 4.98 8.24 7.50
N ASP A 202 6.00 8.33 6.65
CA ASP A 202 5.87 8.03 5.21
C ASP A 202 5.78 6.55 4.90
N ALA A 203 6.45 5.73 5.72
CA ALA A 203 6.43 4.29 5.56
C ALA A 203 6.65 3.59 6.90
N GLY A 204 7.42 2.51 6.89
CA GLY A 204 7.88 1.83 8.10
C GLY A 204 8.99 2.58 8.85
N ASP A 205 9.56 3.65 8.28
CA ASP A 205 10.38 4.62 8.99
C ASP A 205 9.56 5.84 9.42
N TYR A 206 10.14 6.65 10.31
CA TYR A 206 9.47 7.83 10.87
C TYR A 206 9.76 9.13 10.11
N GLY A 207 10.43 9.05 8.96
CA GLY A 207 10.62 10.21 8.10
C GLY A 207 9.30 10.75 7.57
N ARG A 208 9.27 12.06 7.31
CA ARG A 208 8.13 12.75 6.68
C ARG A 208 8.65 13.48 5.45
N TYR A 209 8.04 13.22 4.29
CA TYR A 209 8.55 13.65 2.99
C TYR A 209 7.46 14.37 2.21
N VAL A 210 7.74 15.60 1.78
CA VAL A 210 6.72 16.48 1.17
C VAL A 210 6.21 15.91 -0.15
N VAL A 211 7.06 15.26 -0.94
CA VAL A 211 6.67 14.75 -2.27
C VAL A 211 5.62 13.63 -2.18
N PRO A 212 5.86 12.51 -1.46
CA PRO A 212 4.85 11.47 -1.29
C PRO A 212 3.65 11.95 -0.44
N GLY A 213 3.88 12.73 0.62
CA GLY A 213 2.80 13.31 1.43
C GLY A 213 1.84 14.18 0.63
N ALA A 214 2.36 15.07 -0.21
CA ALA A 214 1.54 15.89 -1.12
C ALA A 214 0.76 15.05 -2.13
N LYS A 215 1.36 13.98 -2.66
CA LYS A 215 0.68 13.09 -3.60
C LYS A 215 -0.45 12.31 -2.93
N ALA A 216 -0.20 11.78 -1.73
CA ALA A 216 -1.21 11.07 -0.94
C ALA A 216 -2.38 12.01 -0.59
N ALA A 217 -2.10 13.21 -0.08
CA ALA A 217 -3.13 14.21 0.19
C ALA A 217 -3.93 14.57 -1.07
N ALA A 218 -3.28 14.74 -2.22
CA ALA A 218 -3.97 15.00 -3.48
C ALA A 218 -4.88 13.85 -3.93
N ASP A 219 -4.43 12.59 -3.80
CA ASP A 219 -5.23 11.42 -4.15
C ASP A 219 -6.47 11.29 -3.26
N LEU A 220 -6.32 11.54 -1.96
CA LEU A 220 -7.45 11.56 -1.02
C LEU A 220 -8.45 12.66 -1.36
N MET A 221 -7.97 13.87 -1.69
CA MET A 221 -8.84 14.97 -2.12
C MET A 221 -9.58 14.65 -3.42
N LEU A 222 -8.90 14.08 -4.42
CA LEU A 222 -9.51 13.68 -5.70
C LEU A 222 -10.53 12.54 -5.49
N ALA A 223 -10.21 11.55 -4.65
CA ALA A 223 -11.14 10.48 -4.33
C ALA A 223 -12.43 11.03 -3.69
N TYR A 224 -12.29 11.98 -2.76
CA TYR A 224 -13.42 12.69 -2.17
C TYR A 224 -14.19 13.54 -3.19
N GLU A 225 -13.51 14.27 -4.06
CA GLU A 225 -14.14 15.08 -5.11
C GLU A 225 -14.99 14.22 -6.06
N ASP A 226 -14.45 13.07 -6.48
CA ASP A 226 -15.12 12.18 -7.43
C ASP A 226 -16.28 11.39 -6.78
N ASN A 227 -16.17 11.03 -5.49
CA ASN A 227 -17.10 10.11 -4.83
C ASN A 227 -17.44 10.49 -3.37
N SER A 228 -17.69 11.77 -3.10
CA SER A 228 -17.94 12.30 -1.74
C SER A 228 -18.95 11.51 -0.90
N ALA A 229 -19.99 10.94 -1.51
CA ALA A 229 -21.01 10.15 -0.81
C ALA A 229 -20.49 8.86 -0.15
N LEU A 230 -19.32 8.35 -0.56
CA LEU A 230 -18.67 7.18 0.04
C LEU A 230 -17.94 7.52 1.34
N PHE A 231 -17.61 8.78 1.57
CA PHE A 231 -16.80 9.22 2.70
C PHE A 231 -17.69 9.79 3.81
N ASN A 232 -17.64 9.16 4.98
CA ASN A 232 -18.41 9.56 6.14
C ASN A 232 -17.51 10.16 7.24
N ASP A 233 -18.15 10.53 8.34
CA ASP A 233 -17.57 11.19 9.52
C ASP A 233 -17.61 10.21 10.72
N SER A 234 -17.19 8.95 10.50
CA SER A 234 -17.30 7.85 11.48
C SER A 234 -16.20 6.76 11.40
N LEU A 235 -15.01 7.07 10.89
CA LEU A 235 -13.83 6.18 10.88
C LEU A 235 -13.28 5.88 12.27
N GLY A 236 -13.72 6.63 13.29
CA GLY A 236 -13.27 6.45 14.66
C GLY A 236 -11.87 7.02 14.85
N ILE A 237 -11.66 8.24 14.39
CA ILE A 237 -10.51 9.10 14.66
C ILE A 237 -10.92 10.22 15.64
N PRO A 238 -9.98 11.00 16.21
CA PRO A 238 -10.31 12.07 17.15
C PRO A 238 -11.31 13.09 16.60
N GLU A 239 -11.27 13.32 15.30
CA GLU A 239 -12.11 14.28 14.60
C GLU A 239 -13.52 13.75 14.25
N SER A 240 -13.76 12.44 14.29
CA SER A 240 -15.05 11.86 13.89
C SER A 240 -16.24 12.42 14.68
N GLY A 241 -17.30 12.77 13.95
CA GLY A 241 -18.52 13.44 14.42
C GLY A 241 -18.44 14.97 14.41
N ASN A 242 -17.44 15.57 13.79
CA ASN A 242 -17.28 17.04 13.75
C ASN A 242 -18.05 17.73 12.60
N GLY A 243 -18.72 16.96 11.73
CA GLY A 243 -19.43 17.44 10.55
C GLY A 243 -18.57 17.55 9.28
N ILE A 244 -17.33 17.05 9.30
CA ILE A 244 -16.38 16.99 8.20
C ILE A 244 -16.11 15.50 7.92
N PRO A 245 -16.17 15.04 6.66
CA PRO A 245 -15.78 13.67 6.34
C PRO A 245 -14.33 13.40 6.78
N ASP A 246 -14.11 12.29 7.49
CA ASP A 246 -12.83 12.02 8.17
C ASP A 246 -11.64 11.96 7.19
N ILE A 247 -11.87 11.60 5.92
CA ILE A 247 -10.83 11.68 4.88
C ILE A 247 -10.25 13.09 4.74
N LEU A 248 -11.08 14.13 4.88
CA LEU A 248 -10.65 15.51 4.80
C LEU A 248 -9.96 15.98 6.09
N ASP A 249 -10.34 15.42 7.24
CA ASP A 249 -9.62 15.67 8.49
C ASP A 249 -8.22 15.08 8.45
N GLU A 250 -8.05 13.87 7.90
CA GLU A 250 -6.72 13.32 7.65
C GLU A 250 -5.92 14.16 6.66
N VAL A 251 -6.49 14.53 5.50
CA VAL A 251 -5.83 15.43 4.53
C VAL A 251 -5.39 16.72 5.20
N ARG A 252 -6.24 17.31 6.04
CA ARG A 252 -5.93 18.53 6.77
C ARG A 252 -4.72 18.34 7.69
N TYR A 253 -4.62 17.20 8.39
CA TYR A 253 -3.49 16.91 9.28
C TYR A 253 -2.14 16.97 8.55
N GLU A 254 -2.08 16.42 7.33
CA GLU A 254 -0.89 16.49 6.48
C GLU A 254 -0.64 17.88 5.91
N LEU A 255 -1.68 18.56 5.42
CA LEU A 255 -1.54 19.91 4.88
C LEU A 255 -1.08 20.92 5.94
N GLU A 256 -1.54 20.79 7.18
CA GLU A 256 -1.06 21.62 8.30
C GLU A 256 0.44 21.39 8.57
N TRP A 257 0.95 20.17 8.39
CA TRP A 257 2.40 19.91 8.43
C TRP A 257 3.12 20.49 7.22
N MET A 258 2.59 20.31 6.00
CA MET A 258 3.19 20.88 4.78
C MET A 258 3.30 22.41 4.84
N LEU A 259 2.35 23.10 5.47
CA LEU A 259 2.42 24.55 5.70
C LEU A 259 3.60 24.94 6.61
N LYS A 260 3.98 24.08 7.57
CA LYS A 260 5.19 24.27 8.39
C LYS A 260 6.47 24.02 7.60
N MET A 261 6.40 23.28 6.49
CA MET A 261 7.53 23.00 5.61
C MET A 261 7.80 24.11 4.58
N GLN A 262 6.96 25.15 4.50
CA GLN A 262 7.15 26.28 3.60
C GLN A 262 7.96 27.41 4.26
N ASP A 263 8.99 27.90 3.57
CA ASP A 263 9.78 29.05 4.01
C ASP A 263 9.19 30.39 3.55
N LYS A 264 9.80 31.50 3.99
CA LYS A 264 9.34 32.87 3.66
C LYS A 264 9.44 33.23 2.18
N SER A 265 10.24 32.50 1.40
CA SER A 265 10.35 32.70 -0.06
C SER A 265 9.22 31.99 -0.82
N GLY A 266 8.45 31.14 -0.14
CA GLY A 266 7.48 30.23 -0.74
C GLY A 266 8.08 28.89 -1.17
N GLY A 267 9.40 28.71 -1.01
CA GLY A 267 10.08 27.43 -1.19
C GLY A 267 9.64 26.43 -0.11
N VAL A 268 9.69 25.14 -0.44
CA VAL A 268 9.25 24.07 0.46
C VAL A 268 10.41 23.12 0.72
N TYR A 269 10.67 22.83 1.99
CA TYR A 269 11.69 21.85 2.38
C TYR A 269 11.30 20.46 1.87
N HIS A 270 12.29 19.67 1.45
CA HIS A 270 12.02 18.38 0.81
C HIS A 270 11.49 17.31 1.78
N LYS A 271 12.06 17.25 3.00
CA LYS A 271 11.76 16.24 4.02
C LYS A 271 12.23 16.67 5.42
N VAL A 272 11.68 16.03 6.45
CA VAL A 272 12.26 16.00 7.80
C VAL A 272 12.53 14.55 8.18
N THR A 273 13.77 14.25 8.54
CA THR A 273 14.24 12.89 8.82
C THR A 273 15.44 12.94 9.77
N THR A 274 15.73 11.81 10.41
CA THR A 274 16.98 11.60 11.14
C THR A 274 18.15 11.45 10.17
N LEU A 275 19.38 11.57 10.68
CA LEU A 275 20.58 11.41 9.84
C LEU A 275 20.68 9.99 9.26
N ASN A 276 20.27 8.98 10.04
CA ASN A 276 20.22 7.57 9.66
C ASN A 276 18.86 7.00 10.06
N PHE A 277 18.44 5.92 9.41
CA PHE A 277 17.22 5.19 9.80
C PHE A 277 17.28 4.71 11.25
N SER A 278 16.14 4.77 11.91
CA SER A 278 15.97 4.17 13.24
C SER A 278 16.06 2.65 13.17
N GLY A 279 16.33 2.02 14.31
CA GLY A 279 16.08 0.58 14.46
C GLY A 279 14.58 0.28 14.60
N MET A 280 14.26 -0.97 14.93
CA MET A 280 12.89 -1.39 15.25
C MET A 280 12.51 -0.93 16.66
N VAL A 281 12.16 0.34 16.80
CA VAL A 281 11.78 1.00 18.06
C VAL A 281 10.50 1.79 17.85
N MET A 282 9.74 2.04 18.92
CA MET A 282 8.56 2.92 18.88
C MET A 282 8.96 4.39 18.61
N PRO A 283 8.06 5.25 18.11
CA PRO A 283 8.42 6.56 17.56
C PRO A 283 8.69 7.67 18.61
N GLU A 284 8.34 7.49 19.89
CA GLU A 284 8.49 8.51 20.96
C GLU A 284 9.95 8.84 21.33
#